data_AF-A0A967YTF5-F1
#
_entry.id   AF-A0A967YTF5-F1
#
_cell.length_a   1.000
_cell.length_b   1.000
_cell.length_c   1.000
_cell.angle_alpha   90.00
_cell.angle_beta   90.00
_cell.angle_gamma   90.00
#
_symmetry.space_group_name_H-M   'P 1'
#
loop_
_entity.id
_entity.type
_entity.pdbx_description
1 polymer ?
#
loop_
_entity_poly.entity_id
_entity_poly.type
_entity_poly.pdbx_seq_one_letter_code
_entity_poly.pdbx_strand_id
1 'polypeptide(L)'
;MKVLVYGSGGRDHCLADSYGDSQHVDKVYLVPGNPGVRYTPKGQRGLIELVDLGDFGGVADFCAENQVDLVDVGSENPLEEGLIDVLNDRGIRTIGPK
;
A
#
# COMPACT_ATOMS: atom_id res chain seq x y z
N MET A 1 8.41 -3.56 -9.73
CA MET A 1 7.94 -2.40 -8.95
C MET A 1 7.39 -2.86 -7.61
N LYS A 2 7.56 -2.05 -6.56
CA LYS A 2 6.96 -2.26 -5.25
C LYS A 2 5.76 -1.34 -5.07
N VAL A 3 4.61 -1.90 -4.74
CA VAL A 3 3.36 -1.17 -4.54
C VAL A 3 2.99 -1.20 -3.07
N LEU A 4 2.50 -0.09 -2.53
CA LEU A 4 1.82 -0.05 -1.24
C LEU A 4 0.34 0.25 -1.47
N VAL A 5 -0.54 -0.55 -0.90
CA VAL A 5 -1.98 -0.30 -0.85
C VAL A 5 -2.33 0.19 0.55
N TYR A 6 -2.89 1.39 0.66
CA TYR A 6 -3.30 1.99 1.92
C TYR A 6 -4.80 1.80 2.17
N GLY A 7 -5.12 0.96 3.14
CA GLY A 7 -6.47 0.63 3.60
C GLY A 7 -6.52 -0.72 4.30
N SER A 8 -7.64 -1.02 4.97
CA SER A 8 -7.85 -2.26 5.72
C SER A 8 -9.08 -3.05 5.26
N GLY A 9 -9.89 -2.48 4.36
CA GLY A 9 -11.15 -3.05 3.94
C GLY A 9 -11.02 -4.18 2.93
N GLY A 10 -12.17 -4.76 2.55
CA GLY A 10 -12.23 -5.82 1.53
C GLY A 10 -11.77 -5.34 0.15
N ARG A 11 -12.03 -4.09 -0.21
CA ARG A 11 -11.54 -3.50 -1.47
C ARG A 11 -10.02 -3.50 -1.52
N ASP A 12 -9.38 -3.02 -0.45
CA ASP A 12 -7.92 -2.84 -0.39
C ASP A 12 -7.22 -4.21 -0.40
N HIS A 13 -7.85 -5.23 0.21
CA HIS A 13 -7.45 -6.62 0.06
C HIS A 13 -7.48 -7.08 -1.40
N CYS A 14 -8.60 -6.88 -2.10
CA CYS A 14 -8.74 -7.27 -3.50
C CYS A 14 -7.75 -6.51 -4.41
N LEU A 15 -7.50 -5.24 -4.13
CA LEU A 15 -6.50 -4.44 -4.85
C LEU A 15 -5.09 -5.00 -4.64
N ALA A 16 -4.70 -5.29 -3.39
CA ALA A 16 -3.40 -5.88 -3.10
C ALA A 16 -3.21 -7.24 -3.79
N ASP A 17 -4.26 -8.07 -3.82
CA ASP A 17 -4.23 -9.33 -4.57
C ASP A 17 -4.09 -9.08 -6.07
N SER A 18 -4.87 -8.17 -6.64
CA SER A 18 -4.85 -7.84 -8.08
C SER A 18 -3.50 -7.28 -8.53
N TYR A 19 -2.86 -6.43 -7.72
CA TYR A 19 -1.50 -5.94 -8.01
C TYR A 19 -0.49 -7.08 -8.11
N GLY A 20 -0.63 -8.10 -7.26
CA GLY A 20 0.24 -9.27 -7.29
C GLY A 20 0.06 -10.18 -8.52
N ASP A 21 -0.92 -9.94 -9.39
CA ASP A 21 -1.03 -10.65 -10.69
C ASP A 21 -0.19 -10.00 -11.80
N SER A 22 0.27 -8.76 -11.60
CA SER A 22 1.06 -8.06 -12.60
C SER A 22 2.50 -8.57 -12.64
N GLN A 23 2.98 -8.91 -13.84
CA GLN A 23 4.39 -9.27 -14.08
C GLN A 23 5.39 -8.13 -13.79
N HIS A 24 4.90 -6.91 -13.62
CA HIS A 24 5.73 -5.74 -13.31
C HIS A 24 5.81 -5.46 -11.80
N VAL A 25 5.06 -6.19 -10.96
CA VAL A 25 5.02 -6.01 -9.51
C VAL A 25 5.84 -7.11 -8.83
N ASP A 26 6.87 -6.70 -8.10
CA ASP A 26 7.77 -7.60 -7.37
C ASP A 26 7.30 -7.82 -5.93
N LYS A 27 6.58 -6.84 -5.37
CA LYS A 27 6.14 -6.83 -3.98
C LYS A 27 4.92 -5.93 -3.80
N VAL A 28 4.00 -6.36 -2.95
CA VAL A 28 2.88 -5.54 -2.48
C VAL A 28 2.96 -5.43 -0.96
N TYR A 29 2.84 -4.20 -0.44
CA TYR A 29 2.64 -3.92 0.97
C TYR A 29 1.19 -3.51 1.18
N LEU A 30 0.51 -4.07 2.17
CA LEU A 30 -0.86 -3.69 2.53
C LEU A 30 -0.84 -3.07 3.93
N VAL A 31 -1.27 -1.81 4.03
CA VAL A 31 -1.11 -0.97 5.24
C VAL A 31 -2.42 -0.26 5.61
N PRO A 32 -2.90 -0.35 6.86
CA PRO A 32 -2.54 -1.35 7.87
C PRO A 32 -3.05 -2.75 7.48
N GLY A 33 -3.94 -2.81 6.48
CA GLY A 33 -4.45 -4.04 5.90
C GLY A 33 -5.35 -4.86 6.80
N ASN A 34 -5.60 -6.10 6.38
CA ASN A 34 -6.30 -7.11 7.17
C ASN A 34 -5.55 -8.45 7.15
N PRO A 35 -5.65 -9.25 8.23
CA PRO A 35 -4.95 -10.52 8.33
C PRO A 35 -5.41 -11.56 7.30
N GLY A 36 -6.58 -11.36 6.68
CA GLY A 36 -7.11 -12.20 5.61
C GLY A 36 -6.09 -12.42 4.49
N VAL A 37 -5.29 -11.40 4.16
CA VAL A 37 -4.33 -11.46 3.05
C VAL A 37 -3.28 -12.56 3.23
N ARG A 38 -2.94 -12.92 4.49
CA ARG A 38 -1.98 -13.99 4.79
C ARG A 38 -2.46 -15.38 4.38
N TYR A 39 -3.76 -15.55 4.19
CA TYR A 39 -4.36 -16.82 3.77
C TYR A 39 -4.52 -16.95 2.25
N THR A 40 -4.22 -15.88 1.50
CA THR A 40 -4.16 -15.94 0.02
C THR A 40 -2.90 -16.67 -0.44
N PRO A 41 -2.89 -17.30 -1.63
CA PRO A 41 -1.67 -17.89 -2.18
C PRO A 41 -0.50 -16.90 -2.30
N LYS A 42 -0.79 -15.63 -2.62
CA LYS A 42 0.22 -14.57 -2.77
C LYS A 42 0.76 -14.11 -1.42
N GLY A 43 -0.10 -14.00 -0.40
CA GLY A 43 0.32 -13.74 0.97
C GLY A 43 1.17 -14.86 1.57
N GLN A 44 0.78 -16.12 1.37
CA GLN A 44 1.55 -17.29 1.82
C GLN A 44 2.94 -17.39 1.18
N ARG A 45 3.09 -16.91 -0.05
CA ARG A 45 4.37 -16.85 -0.77
C ARG A 45 5.18 -15.60 -0.44
N GLY A 46 4.66 -14.72 0.40
CA GLY A 46 5.32 -13.47 0.79
C GLY A 46 5.32 -12.39 -0.29
N LEU A 47 4.54 -12.53 -1.37
CA LEU A 47 4.40 -11.49 -2.39
C LEU A 47 3.63 -10.28 -1.83
N ILE A 48 2.60 -10.54 -1.04
CA ILE A 48 1.85 -9.52 -0.32
C ILE A 48 2.25 -9.58 1.15
N GLU A 49 2.71 -8.46 1.68
CA GLU A 49 3.15 -8.32 3.06
C GLU A 49 2.24 -7.36 3.81
N LEU A 50 1.72 -7.83 4.95
CA LEU A 50 0.94 -6.98 5.84
C LEU A 50 1.89 -6.18 6.73
N VAL A 51 1.80 -4.86 6.70
CA VAL A 51 2.62 -3.96 7.50
C VAL A 51 1.70 -3.07 8.33
N ASP A 52 1.97 -3.00 9.62
CA ASP A 52 1.25 -2.14 10.54
C ASP A 52 2.06 -0.87 10.79
N LEU A 53 1.56 0.28 10.32
CA LEU A 53 2.21 1.58 10.44
C LEU A 53 1.26 2.57 11.10
N GLY A 54 1.79 3.38 12.01
CA GLY A 54 0.99 4.24 12.89
C GLY A 54 0.44 5.49 12.21
N ASP A 55 1.29 6.29 11.55
CA ASP A 55 0.93 7.58 10.98
C ASP A 55 1.48 7.78 9.56
N PHE A 56 1.05 8.84 8.87
CA PHE A 56 1.45 9.12 7.48
C PHE A 56 2.94 9.41 7.32
N GLY A 57 3.59 9.95 8.36
CA GLY A 57 5.04 10.14 8.37
C GLY A 57 5.75 8.80 8.30
N GLY A 58 5.32 7.85 9.15
CA GLY A 58 5.80 6.47 9.13
C GLY A 58 5.53 5.75 7.80
N VAL A 59 4.40 6.02 7.15
CA VAL A 59 4.12 5.49 5.80
C VAL A 59 5.12 6.04 4.78
N ALA A 60 5.39 7.35 4.80
CA ALA A 60 6.34 7.98 3.88
C ALA A 60 7.78 7.51 4.13
N ASP A 61 8.19 7.38 5.40
CA ASP A 61 9.50 6.84 5.78
C ASP A 61 9.64 5.40 5.32
N PHE A 62 8.64 4.56 5.59
CA PHE A 62 8.60 3.19 5.12
C PHE A 62 8.72 3.09 3.59
N CYS A 63 8.01 3.94 2.86
CA CYS A 63 8.07 3.98 1.40
C CYS A 63 9.47 4.34 0.91
N ALA A 64 10.14 5.31 1.53
CA ALA A 64 11.49 5.70 1.17
C ALA A 64 12.51 4.57 1.47
N GLU A 65 12.45 4.00 2.67
CA GLU A 65 13.34 2.92 3.11
C GLU A 65 13.18 1.65 2.27
N ASN A 66 11.95 1.30 1.92
CA ASN A 66 11.64 0.09 1.16
C ASN A 66 11.63 0.32 -0.36
N GLN A 67 11.89 1.54 -0.83
CA GLN A 67 11.86 1.90 -2.25
C GLN A 67 10.51 1.56 -2.90
N VAL A 68 9.42 2.00 -2.28
CA VAL A 68 8.05 1.87 -2.82
C VAL A 68 7.90 2.81 -4.02
N ASP A 69 7.48 2.25 -5.15
CA ASP A 69 7.38 2.95 -6.43
C ASP A 69 6.04 3.66 -6.64
N LEU A 70 5.00 3.18 -5.96
CA LEU A 70 3.61 3.59 -6.13
C LEU A 70 2.82 3.29 -4.84
N VAL A 71 2.04 4.27 -4.39
CA VAL A 71 1.08 4.10 -3.29
C VAL A 71 -0.35 4.26 -3.83
N ASP A 72 -1.20 3.26 -3.65
CA ASP A 72 -2.62 3.31 -3.97
C ASP A 72 -3.44 3.52 -2.68
N VAL A 73 -4.06 4.70 -2.56
CA VAL A 73 -4.82 5.09 -1.37
C VAL A 73 -6.29 4.80 -1.63
N GLY A 74 -6.77 3.65 -1.13
CA GLY A 74 -8.16 3.25 -1.34
C GLY A 74 -9.12 4.07 -0.50
N SER A 75 -8.82 4.30 0.77
CA SER A 75 -9.78 4.86 1.75
C SER A 75 -9.97 6.37 1.57
N GLU A 76 -11.18 6.87 1.80
CA GLU A 76 -11.52 8.31 1.66
C GLU A 76 -10.90 9.16 2.77
N ASN A 77 -10.95 8.72 4.04
CA ASN A 77 -10.43 9.52 5.15
C ASN A 77 -8.93 9.88 5.01
N PRO A 78 -8.01 8.96 4.64
CA PRO A 78 -6.59 9.30 4.46
C PRO A 78 -6.33 10.29 3.32
N LEU A 79 -7.22 10.34 2.32
CA LEU A 79 -7.15 11.35 1.25
C LEU A 79 -7.46 12.73 1.84
N GLU A 80 -8.55 12.86 2.60
CA GLU A 80 -8.93 14.11 3.27
C GLU A 80 -7.89 14.57 4.31
N GLU A 81 -7.23 13.63 4.98
CA GLU A 81 -6.21 13.91 6.00
C GLU A 81 -4.82 14.24 5.40
N GLY A 82 -4.65 14.20 4.08
CA GLY A 82 -3.46 14.70 3.39
C GLY A 82 -2.33 13.67 3.19
N LEU A 83 -2.61 12.36 3.26
CA LEU A 83 -1.59 11.33 3.01
C LEU A 83 -0.94 11.48 1.63
N ILE A 84 -1.74 11.84 0.61
CA ILE A 84 -1.27 12.06 -0.76
C ILE A 84 -0.23 13.18 -0.82
N ASP A 85 -0.47 14.29 -0.12
CA ASP A 85 0.46 15.43 -0.09
C ASP A 85 1.77 15.04 0.61
N VAL A 86 1.68 14.36 1.76
CA VAL A 86 2.86 13.87 2.50
C VAL A 86 3.74 12.96 1.63
N LEU A 87 3.14 12.07 0.85
CA LEU A 87 3.87 11.14 -0.03
C LEU A 87 4.46 11.87 -1.24
N ASN A 88 3.69 12.75 -1.88
CA ASN A 88 4.13 13.48 -3.06
C ASN A 88 5.27 14.47 -2.74
N ASP A 89 5.25 15.11 -1.57
CA ASP A 89 6.35 15.96 -1.09
C ASP A 89 7.67 15.20 -0.92
N ARG A 90 7.60 13.88 -0.74
CA ARG A 90 8.75 12.96 -0.71
C ARG A 90 9.07 12.36 -2.08
N GLY A 91 8.38 12.77 -3.14
CA GLY A 91 8.56 12.27 -4.50
C GLY A 91 7.99 10.86 -4.74
N ILE A 92 7.14 10.36 -3.84
CA ILE A 92 6.50 9.04 -3.98
C ILE A 92 5.24 9.21 -4.84
N ARG A 93 5.11 8.39 -5.88
CA ARG A 93 3.93 8.44 -6.77
C ARG A 93 2.71 7.86 -6.07
N THR A 94 1.56 8.49 -6.29
CA THR A 94 0.31 8.13 -5.63
C THR A 94 -0.84 7.91 -6.63
N ILE A 95 -1.79 7.06 -6.27
CA ILE A 95 -3.12 6.96 -6.89
C ILE A 95 -4.15 7.42 -5.86
N GLY A 96 -4.91 8.44 -6.23
CA GLY A 96 -5.93 9.07 -5.40
C GLY A 96 -6.23 10.48 -5.90
N PRO A 97 -7.42 11.03 -5.60
CA PRO A 97 -7.70 12.44 -5.84
C PRO A 97 -6.78 13.32 -4.98
N LYS A 98 -6.51 14.53 -5.51
CA LYS A 98 -5.90 15.63 -4.78
C LYS A 98 -6.96 16.66 -4.44
#